data_AF-A0A2I1GY63-F1
#
_entry.id   AF-A0A2I1GY63-F1
#
_cell.length_a   1.000
_cell.length_b   1.000
_cell.length_c   1.000
_cell.angle_alpha   90.00
_cell.angle_beta   90.00
_cell.angle_gamma   90.00
#
_symmetry.space_group_name_H-M   'P 1'
#
loop_
_entity.id
_entity.type
_entity.pdbx_description
1 polymer ?
#
loop_
_entity_poly.entity_id
_entity_poly.type
_entity_poly.pdbx_seq_one_letter_code
_entity_poly.pdbx_strand_id
1 'polypeptide(L)'
;MSSPQEIFEGEAPEQRKKRLHNERQAHYHYEKRQKRPNINWICTHCGAKFWIDERSHNSSQTFPSFEMCCAGGKVSLPPLLEPPTYLLDLYTSSKF
;
A
#
# COMPACT_ATOMS: atom_id res chain seq x y z
N MET A 1 -24.23 -20.33 -16.89
CA MET A 1 -23.48 -19.38 -17.73
C MET A 1 -24.51 -18.40 -18.24
N SER A 2 -24.62 -17.21 -17.65
CA SER A 2 -25.65 -16.23 -18.03
C SER A 2 -25.00 -14.87 -18.29
N SER A 3 -25.46 -14.25 -19.37
CA SER A 3 -24.86 -13.17 -20.14
C SER A 3 -24.82 -11.81 -19.41
N PRO A 4 -23.83 -10.93 -19.64
CA PRO A 4 -23.76 -9.56 -19.09
C PRO A 4 -24.83 -8.55 -19.59
N GLN A 5 -25.95 -8.96 -20.18
CA GLN A 5 -26.84 -8.08 -20.96
C GLN A 5 -28.24 -7.84 -20.38
N GLU A 6 -28.51 -8.07 -19.10
CA GLU A 6 -29.80 -7.64 -18.50
C GLU A 6 -29.65 -6.31 -17.76
N ILE A 7 -29.58 -5.22 -18.52
CA ILE A 7 -29.79 -3.85 -18.04
C ILE A 7 -30.70 -3.20 -19.09
N PHE A 8 -31.58 -2.29 -18.66
CA PHE A 8 -32.64 -1.62 -19.44
C PHE A 8 -33.85 -2.53 -19.60
N GLU A 9 -34.95 -2.32 -18.90
CA GLU A 9 -35.86 -1.18 -19.03
C GLU A 9 -36.62 -0.95 -17.69
N GLY A 10 -36.72 0.29 -17.23
CA GLY A 10 -37.56 0.65 -16.06
C GLY A 10 -36.91 1.53 -15.00
N GLU A 11 -35.61 1.83 -15.10
CA GLU A 11 -34.95 2.69 -14.14
C GLU A 11 -35.19 4.18 -14.44
N ALA A 12 -35.65 4.92 -13.43
CA ALA A 12 -35.84 6.37 -13.56
C ALA A 12 -34.48 7.06 -13.83
N PRO A 13 -34.43 8.11 -14.67
CA PRO A 13 -33.20 8.81 -15.02
C PRO A 13 -32.35 9.25 -13.81
N GLU A 14 -33.02 9.60 -12.71
CA GLU A 14 -32.36 10.07 -11.49
C GLU A 14 -31.68 8.93 -10.70
N GLN A 15 -32.29 7.75 -10.68
CA GLN A 15 -31.69 6.55 -10.07
C GLN A 15 -30.44 6.14 -10.82
N ARG A 16 -30.49 6.18 -12.16
CA ARG A 16 -29.33 5.91 -13.03
C ARG A 16 -28.18 6.88 -12.77
N LYS A 17 -28.46 8.19 -12.67
CA LYS A 17 -27.42 9.19 -12.34
C LYS A 17 -26.76 8.91 -10.99
N LYS A 18 -27.57 8.57 -9.98
CA LYS A 18 -27.08 8.25 -8.63
C LYS A 18 -26.19 7.01 -8.61
N ARG A 19 -26.57 5.93 -9.31
CA ARG A 19 -25.71 4.74 -9.43
C ARG A 19 -24.38 5.07 -10.08
N LEU A 20 -24.39 5.74 -11.24
CA LEU A 20 -23.17 6.10 -11.96
C LEU A 20 -22.24 7.01 -11.14
N HIS A 21 -22.80 7.88 -10.30
CA HIS A 21 -22.02 8.69 -9.36
C HIS A 21 -21.35 7.83 -8.29
N ASN A 22 -22.11 6.92 -7.65
CA ASN A 22 -21.57 6.02 -6.64
C ASN A 22 -20.50 5.07 -7.19
N GLU A 23 -20.69 4.54 -8.41
CA GLU A 23 -19.69 3.70 -9.09
C GLU A 23 -18.40 4.47 -9.34
N ARG A 24 -18.49 5.72 -9.81
CA ARG A 24 -17.31 6.59 -9.99
C ARG A 24 -16.61 6.88 -8.67
N GLN A 25 -17.36 7.18 -7.60
CA GLN A 25 -16.77 7.39 -6.28
C GLN A 25 -16.09 6.12 -5.76
N ALA A 26 -16.72 4.95 -5.91
CA ALA A 26 -16.15 3.67 -5.53
C ALA A 26 -14.85 3.39 -6.29
N HIS A 27 -14.83 3.63 -7.61
CA HIS A 27 -13.63 3.49 -8.43
C HIS A 27 -12.51 4.43 -7.97
N TYR A 28 -12.81 5.70 -7.73
CA TYR A 28 -11.86 6.68 -7.20
C TYR A 28 -11.25 6.22 -5.87
N HIS A 29 -12.09 5.76 -4.93
CA HIS A 29 -11.61 5.27 -3.64
C HIS A 29 -10.77 3.99 -3.76
N TYR A 30 -11.13 3.10 -4.69
CA TYR A 30 -10.36 1.89 -4.99
C TYR A 30 -8.97 2.23 -5.54
N GLU A 31 -8.89 3.05 -6.59
CA GLU A 31 -7.61 3.46 -7.19
C GLU A 31 -6.72 4.20 -6.19
N LYS A 32 -7.31 5.06 -5.36
CA LYS A 32 -6.58 5.79 -4.32
C LYS A 32 -5.95 4.85 -3.28
N ARG A 33 -6.63 3.74 -2.92
CA ARG A 33 -6.06 2.72 -2.02
C ARG A 33 -4.96 1.89 -2.69
N GLN A 34 -5.06 1.64 -3.99
CA GLN A 34 -4.06 0.89 -4.73
C GLN A 34 -2.78 1.69 -5.01
N LYS A 35 -2.89 3.02 -5.12
CA LYS A 35 -1.74 3.90 -5.31
C LYS A 35 -0.90 3.93 -4.04
N ARG A 36 0.06 3.00 -3.95
CA ARG A 36 1.03 2.99 -2.86
C ARG A 36 1.91 4.25 -2.98
N PRO A 37 2.07 5.03 -1.90
CA PRO A 37 2.98 6.15 -1.90
C PRO A 37 4.43 5.66 -2.01
N ASN A 38 5.34 6.59 -2.26
CA ASN A 38 6.76 6.29 -2.34
C ASN A 38 7.29 5.85 -0.96
N ILE A 39 8.13 4.80 -0.93
CA ILE A 39 8.75 4.23 0.29
C ILE A 39 10.08 4.91 0.65
N ASN A 40 10.27 6.16 0.23
CA ASN A 40 11.55 6.87 0.37
C ASN A 40 11.77 7.49 1.76
N TRP A 41 10.87 7.29 2.71
CA TRP A 41 11.06 7.80 4.07
C TRP A 41 11.96 6.87 4.86
N ILE A 42 12.97 7.44 5.52
CA ILE A 42 14.00 6.67 6.23
C ILE A 42 13.85 6.93 7.72
N CYS A 43 13.80 5.87 8.52
CA CYS A 43 13.87 5.99 9.97
C CYS A 43 15.26 6.48 10.39
N THR A 44 15.31 7.55 11.17
CA THR A 44 16.56 8.18 11.63
C THR A 44 17.36 7.32 12.60
N HIS A 45 16.73 6.34 13.26
CA HIS A 45 17.39 5.45 14.22
C HIS A 45 18.00 4.21 13.56
N CYS A 46 17.24 3.56 12.66
CA CYS A 46 17.56 2.23 12.14
C CYS A 46 17.90 2.22 10.64
N GLY A 47 17.64 3.32 9.91
CA GLY A 47 17.84 3.40 8.46
C GLY A 47 16.81 2.64 7.60
N ALA A 48 15.80 2.02 8.21
CA ALA A 48 14.77 1.29 7.47
C ALA A 48 13.87 2.25 6.67
N LYS A 49 13.40 1.76 5.51
CA LYS A 49 12.52 2.48 4.58
C LYS A 49 11.05 2.26 4.92
N PHE A 50 10.25 3.31 4.80
CA PHE A 50 8.85 3.33 5.18
C PHE A 50 7.97 4.08 4.19
N TRP A 51 6.68 3.71 4.17
CA TRP A 51 5.64 4.57 3.62
C TRP A 51 5.28 5.67 4.62
N ILE A 52 4.95 6.87 4.13
CA ILE A 52 4.56 7.98 5.01
C ILE A 52 3.34 7.66 5.88
N ASP A 53 2.44 6.81 5.38
CA ASP A 53 1.22 6.42 6.08
C ASP A 53 1.49 5.45 7.25
N GLU A 54 2.68 4.85 7.31
CA GLU A 54 3.12 3.99 8.43
C GLU A 54 3.82 4.76 9.55
N ARG A 55 3.89 6.09 9.43
CA ARG A 55 4.40 6.95 10.50
C ARG A 55 3.60 6.73 11.80
N SER A 56 4.22 6.97 12.94
CA SER A 56 3.52 6.98 14.22
C SER A 56 2.35 7.97 14.16
N HIS A 57 1.19 7.60 14.70
CA HIS A 57 -0.02 8.42 14.66
C HIS A 57 0.22 9.86 15.17
N ASN A 58 1.03 9.99 16.22
CA ASN A 58 1.33 11.26 16.89
C ASN A 58 2.48 12.06 16.23
N SER A 59 3.08 11.55 15.16
CA SER A 59 4.13 12.27 14.44
C SER A 59 3.54 13.32 13.50
N SER A 60 4.38 14.24 13.03
CA SER A 60 3.99 15.11 11.92
C SER A 60 4.16 14.38 10.58
N GLN A 61 3.53 14.89 9.52
CA GLN A 61 3.74 14.38 8.16
C GLN A 61 5.01 14.96 7.51
N THR A 62 5.48 16.12 7.98
CA THR A 62 6.72 16.77 7.54
C THR A 62 7.96 16.18 8.19
N PHE A 63 7.85 15.78 9.46
CA PHE A 63 8.85 15.08 10.25
C PHE A 63 8.22 13.80 10.81
N PRO A 64 8.12 12.74 9.99
CA PRO A 64 7.57 11.47 10.42
C PRO A 64 8.53 10.73 11.35
N SER A 65 7.98 10.10 12.38
CA SER A 65 8.68 9.14 13.22
C SER A 65 8.14 7.74 12.94
N PHE A 66 8.98 6.73 13.05
CA PHE A 66 8.61 5.34 12.77
C PHE A 66 8.97 4.45 13.95
N GLU A 67 7.98 3.74 14.48
CA GLU A 67 8.17 2.82 15.61
C GLU A 67 8.21 1.36 15.18
N MET A 68 7.72 1.02 13.99
CA MET A 68 7.63 -0.36 13.52
C MET A 68 8.98 -1.05 13.32
N CYS A 69 10.08 -0.34 12.97
CA CYS A 69 11.39 -1.00 12.81
C CYS A 69 12.14 -1.21 14.13
N CYS A 70 12.16 -0.21 15.00
CA CYS A 70 13.10 -0.15 16.13
C CYS A 70 12.46 0.37 17.42
N ALA A 71 11.12 0.46 17.45
CA ALA A 71 10.36 1.04 18.55
C ALA A 71 10.85 2.46 18.93
N GLY A 72 11.19 3.28 17.92
CA GLY A 72 11.74 4.62 18.12
C GLY A 72 13.15 4.63 18.70
N GLY A 73 14.01 3.70 18.25
CA GLY A 73 15.39 3.57 18.69
C GLY A 73 15.59 2.79 20.00
N LYS A 74 14.52 2.22 20.57
CA LYS A 74 14.58 1.40 21.79
C LYS A 74 15.18 0.02 21.54
N VAL A 75 15.08 -0.49 20.31
CA VAL A 75 15.63 -1.79 19.91
C VAL A 75 16.69 -1.58 18.84
N SER A 76 17.89 -2.13 19.09
CA SER A 76 18.93 -2.25 18.07
C SER A 76 18.76 -3.57 17.34
N LEU A 77 18.36 -3.51 16.07
CA LEU A 77 18.32 -4.70 15.22
C LEU A 77 19.77 -5.13 14.89
N PRO A 78 20.13 -6.41 15.05
CA PRO A 78 21.43 -6.89 14.59
C PRO A 78 21.52 -6.77 13.06
N PRO A 79 22.73 -6.65 12.49
CA PRO A 79 22.92 -6.71 11.04
C PRO A 79 22.30 -7.97 10.45
N LEU A 80 21.77 -7.85 9.24
CA LEU A 80 21.25 -9.01 8.51
C LEU A 80 22.39 -10.01 8.28
N LEU A 81 22.15 -11.27 8.65
CA LEU A 81 23.06 -12.35 8.32
C LEU A 81 23.00 -12.60 6.82
N GLU A 82 24.14 -12.94 6.23
CA GLU A 82 24.17 -13.39 4.84
C GLU A 82 23.32 -14.66 4.70
N PRO A 83 22.39 -14.70 3.74
CA PRO A 83 21.59 -15.90 3.52
C PRO A 83 22.50 -17.03 3.03
N PRO A 84 22.22 -18.30 3.39
CA PRO A 84 22.83 -19.45 2.76
C PRO A 84 22.82 -19.33 1.22
N THR A 85 23.91 -19.76 0.59
CA THR A 85 24.12 -19.62 -0.87
C THR A 85 22.93 -20.12 -1.69
N TYR A 86 22.33 -21.25 -1.32
CA TYR A 86 21.17 -21.78 -2.06
C TYR A 86 19.96 -20.82 -2.05
N LEU A 87 19.72 -20.09 -0.96
CA LEU A 87 18.64 -19.09 -0.89
C LEU A 87 18.99 -17.85 -1.69
N LEU A 88 20.26 -17.44 -1.67
CA LEU A 88 20.75 -16.32 -2.46
C LEU A 88 20.65 -16.62 -3.96
N ASP A 89 20.98 -17.84 -4.37
CA ASP A 89 20.88 -18.30 -5.75
C ASP A 89 19.43 -18.27 -6.24
N LEU A 90 18.47 -18.75 -5.42
CA LEU A 90 17.04 -18.66 -5.73
C LEU A 90 16.55 -17.21 -5.87
N TYR A 91 17.07 -16.29 -5.06
CA TYR A 91 16.68 -14.88 -5.11
C TYR A 91 17.27 -14.12 -6.30
N THR A 92 18.52 -14.46 -6.67
CA THR A 92 19.29 -13.74 -7.71
C THR A 92 19.21 -14.36 -9.09
N SER A 93 18.74 -15.62 -9.21
CA SER A 93 18.56 -16.27 -10.50
C SER A 93 17.46 -15.56 -11.30
N SER A 94 17.84 -14.69 -12.23
CA SER A 94 16.92 -14.09 -13.23
C SER A 94 16.61 -15.05 -14.40
N LYS A 95 16.88 -16.35 -14.25
CA LYS A 95 16.70 -17.33 -15.33
C LYS A 95 15.29 -17.92 -15.29
N PHE A 96 14.34 -17.16 -15.82
CA PHE A 96 13.21 -17.66 -16.62
C PHE A 96 13.01 -16.73 -17.81
#